data_AF-A0A2J6X0A2-F1
#
_entry.id   AF-A0A2J6X0A2-F1
#
_cell.length_a   1.000
_cell.length_b   1.000
_cell.length_c   1.000
_cell.angle_alpha   90.00
_cell.angle_beta   90.00
_cell.angle_gamma   90.00
#
_symmetry.space_group_name_H-M   'P 1'
#
loop_
_entity.id
_entity.type
_entity.pdbx_description
1 polymer ?
#
loop_
_entity_poly.entity_id
_entity_poly.type
_entity_poly.pdbx_seq_one_letter_code
_entity_poly.pdbx_strand_id
1 'polypeptide(L)'
;GSYWLVRCWQPTSATPEGFWRSLWRIFADPRWLLGTWAAYVLLTTLIFHVELRYRLPLYPVLLAYSGMVGAAQWPIPSRMLPRSQPVALLMPILALAITLWHAPYPWLGWQLAAKHWLLRQAEQALERGDSRTAIAAAQQALYRDQQSVLARVALARAALLDGDQPTALRWLDEAIAVLPSHPYPHLLRGDLLRQQGDLITARAELTAFATTSREDLATWLWERSVTPPPTVLNLGDGLDLGFIRGMHQPAANEHGWRWTGGWAQVRLTVPTGAETIALTVRSGRPDGKPVRMWITFTNGAQYPFVVGADWQTVTIPLVSRDQPRTVVVSITSPTFWPRTYDPASPDGRRLGVQVRQVVVR
;
A
#
# COMPACT_ATOMS: atom_id res chain seq x y z
N GLY A 1 51.26 -8.30 -22.68
CA GLY A 1 52.16 -7.49 -21.84
C GLY A 1 51.47 -7.21 -20.52
N SER A 2 51.66 -8.09 -19.55
CA SER A 2 50.92 -8.15 -18.29
C SER A 2 51.90 -8.46 -17.17
N TYR A 3 52.72 -7.48 -16.81
CA TYR A 3 53.61 -7.54 -15.65
C TYR A 3 53.85 -6.10 -15.24
N TRP A 4 53.17 -5.61 -14.20
CA TRP A 4 53.60 -4.47 -13.35
C TRP A 4 52.59 -4.07 -12.25
N LEU A 5 51.48 -4.80 -12.05
CA LEU A 5 50.45 -4.46 -11.05
C LEU A 5 50.59 -5.13 -9.67
N VAL A 6 51.64 -5.91 -9.40
CA VAL A 6 51.78 -6.58 -8.10
C VAL A 6 53.22 -6.52 -7.60
N ARG A 7 53.60 -5.41 -6.97
CA ARG A 7 54.65 -5.38 -5.93
C ARG A 7 54.68 -3.99 -5.31
N CYS A 8 54.10 -3.89 -4.10
CA CYS A 8 54.57 -3.07 -2.98
C CYS A 8 53.50 -3.03 -1.87
N TRP A 9 53.10 -4.21 -1.38
CA TRP A 9 52.45 -4.34 -0.07
C TRP A 9 53.16 -5.49 0.65
N GLN A 10 54.26 -5.17 1.32
CA GLN A 10 54.78 -6.05 2.36
C GLN A 10 54.07 -5.68 3.66
N PRO A 11 53.43 -6.63 4.36
CA PRO A 11 52.91 -6.38 5.69
C PRO A 11 54.12 -6.22 6.62
N THR A 12 54.37 -5.00 7.08
CA THR A 12 55.28 -4.77 8.21
C THR A 12 54.73 -5.50 9.43
N SER A 13 55.63 -6.15 10.17
CA SER A 13 55.37 -6.96 11.35
C SER A 13 54.36 -6.30 12.31
N ALA A 14 53.30 -7.04 12.61
CA ALA A 14 52.23 -6.61 13.49
C ALA A 14 52.76 -6.47 14.94
N THR A 15 52.80 -5.24 15.43
CA THR A 15 52.71 -4.99 16.86
C THR A 15 51.23 -5.11 17.25
N PRO A 16 50.88 -5.55 18.48
CA PRO A 16 49.49 -5.61 18.90
C PRO A 16 48.95 -4.17 19.01
N GLU A 17 48.34 -3.69 17.93
CA GLU A 17 47.64 -2.41 17.92
C GLU A 17 46.40 -2.54 18.81
N GLY A 18 46.28 -1.65 19.80
CA GLY A 18 45.12 -1.61 20.67
C GLY A 18 43.82 -1.53 19.86
N PHE A 19 42.78 -2.22 20.33
CA PHE A 19 41.45 -2.33 19.69
C PHE A 19 40.97 -1.02 19.03
N TRP A 20 41.16 0.12 19.72
CA TRP A 20 40.80 1.44 19.22
C TRP A 20 41.54 1.89 17.94
N ARG A 21 42.82 1.55 17.76
CA ARG A 21 43.58 1.88 16.54
C ARG A 21 43.19 1.00 15.35
N SER A 22 42.89 -0.28 15.61
CA SER A 22 42.35 -1.19 14.59
C SER A 22 40.97 -0.72 14.12
N LEU A 23 40.10 -0.33 15.06
CA LEU A 23 38.78 0.25 14.75
C LEU A 23 38.92 1.52 13.90
N TRP A 24 39.84 2.42 14.26
CA TRP A 24 40.12 3.64 13.51
C TRP A 24 40.64 3.38 12.09
N ARG A 25 41.47 2.36 11.89
CA ARG A 25 41.94 1.97 10.55
C ARG A 25 40.83 1.41 9.67
N ILE A 26 39.91 0.65 10.25
CA ILE A 26 38.72 0.13 9.57
C ILE A 26 37.87 1.31 9.05
N PHE A 27 37.60 2.31 9.89
CA PHE A 27 36.85 3.51 9.48
C PHE A 27 37.63 4.48 8.59
N ALA A 28 38.96 4.39 8.55
CA ALA A 28 39.81 5.19 7.68
C ALA A 28 39.96 4.61 6.25
N ASP A 29 39.56 3.35 6.03
CA ASP A 29 39.55 2.76 4.69
C ASP A 29 38.35 3.32 3.89
N PRO A 30 38.58 3.97 2.73
CA PRO A 30 37.53 4.55 1.89
C PRO A 30 36.41 3.57 1.50
N ARG A 31 36.69 2.26 1.53
CA ARG A 31 35.70 1.21 1.23
C ARG A 31 34.58 1.17 2.26
N TRP A 32 34.85 1.48 3.52
CA TRP A 32 33.83 1.53 4.57
C TRP A 32 32.95 2.76 4.42
N LEU A 33 33.50 3.91 4.01
CA LEU A 33 32.70 5.09 3.64
C LEU A 33 31.72 4.76 2.50
N LEU A 34 32.17 4.03 1.48
CA LEU A 34 31.31 3.56 0.38
C LEU A 34 30.25 2.58 0.88
N GLY A 35 30.62 1.63 1.74
CA GLY A 35 29.70 0.65 2.33
C GLY A 35 28.64 1.29 3.23
N THR A 36 29.04 2.21 4.11
CA THR A 36 28.13 2.98 4.96
C THR A 36 27.24 3.90 4.12
N TRP A 37 27.77 4.50 3.05
CA TRP A 37 26.98 5.26 2.09
C TRP A 37 25.96 4.39 1.37
N ALA A 38 26.35 3.22 0.86
CA ALA A 38 25.44 2.29 0.19
C ALA A 38 24.35 1.79 1.14
N ALA A 39 24.70 1.44 2.38
CA ALA A 39 23.75 1.05 3.40
C ALA A 39 22.80 2.19 3.78
N TYR A 40 23.30 3.42 3.93
CA TYR A 40 22.48 4.61 4.18
C TYR A 40 21.52 4.90 3.04
N VAL A 41 21.99 4.87 1.79
CA VAL A 41 21.14 5.07 0.60
C VAL A 41 20.08 3.99 0.51
N LEU A 42 20.45 2.72 0.71
CA LEU A 42 19.50 1.62 0.71
C LEU A 42 18.43 1.80 1.80
N LEU A 43 18.84 2.09 3.03
CA LEU A 43 17.93 2.27 4.17
C LEU A 43 17.02 3.49 4.02
N THR A 44 17.57 4.64 3.58
CA THR A 44 16.78 5.86 3.37
C THR A 44 15.86 5.78 2.16
N THR A 45 16.29 5.10 1.08
CA THR A 45 15.44 4.84 -0.09
C THR A 45 14.26 3.93 0.27
N LEU A 46 14.51 2.90 1.11
CA LEU A 46 13.47 2.02 1.63
C LEU A 46 12.48 2.75 2.54
N ILE A 47 12.94 3.70 3.35
CA ILE A 47 12.10 4.40 4.34
C ILE A 47 11.33 5.59 3.73
N PHE A 48 11.95 6.37 2.83
CA PHE A 48 11.42 7.68 2.42
C PHE A 48 10.83 7.77 1.00
N HIS A 49 10.68 6.66 0.27
CA HIS A 49 10.04 6.61 -1.06
C HIS A 49 10.36 7.83 -1.95
N VAL A 50 11.61 7.87 -2.42
CA VAL A 50 12.24 8.75 -3.42
C VAL A 50 11.39 9.92 -3.94
N GLU A 51 11.61 11.10 -3.37
CA GLU A 51 11.60 12.35 -4.13
C GLU A 51 13.02 12.90 -4.20
N LEU A 52 13.45 13.34 -5.39
CA LEU A 52 14.80 13.83 -5.69
C LEU A 52 15.29 14.94 -4.74
N ARG A 53 14.36 15.64 -4.08
CA ARG A 53 14.59 16.70 -3.08
C ARG A 53 15.31 16.22 -1.81
N TYR A 54 15.27 14.93 -1.49
CA TYR A 54 15.95 14.37 -0.30
C TYR A 54 17.40 13.93 -0.54
N ARG A 55 18.01 14.27 -1.68
CA ARG A 55 19.44 13.99 -1.97
C ARG A 55 20.40 14.93 -1.24
N LEU A 56 19.91 15.91 -0.48
CA LEU A 56 20.73 16.89 0.25
C LEU A 56 21.76 16.28 1.24
N PRO A 57 21.51 15.15 1.94
CA PRO A 57 22.52 14.53 2.81
C PRO A 57 23.64 13.79 2.05
N LEU A 58 23.56 13.61 0.72
CA LEU A 58 24.65 13.01 -0.06
C LEU A 58 25.83 13.96 -0.26
N TYR A 59 25.56 15.27 -0.33
CA TYR A 59 26.58 16.25 -0.69
C TYR A 59 27.76 16.28 0.28
N PRO A 60 27.60 16.22 1.62
CA PRO A 60 28.75 16.24 2.53
C PRO A 60 29.70 15.06 2.35
N VAL A 61 29.17 13.85 2.11
CA VAL A 61 29.98 12.63 1.92
C VAL A 61 30.67 12.65 0.55
N LEU A 62 29.95 13.05 -0.51
CA LEU A 62 30.51 13.16 -1.85
C LEU A 62 31.51 14.31 -1.97
N LEU A 63 31.30 15.44 -1.27
CA LEU A 63 32.26 16.56 -1.18
C LEU A 63 33.54 16.13 -0.45
N ALA A 64 33.41 15.40 0.66
CA ALA A 64 34.57 14.86 1.38
C ALA A 64 35.33 13.85 0.50
N TYR A 65 34.62 12.96 -0.20
CA TYR A 65 35.22 11.99 -1.12
C TYR A 65 35.87 12.67 -2.34
N SER A 66 35.23 13.65 -2.97
CA SER A 66 35.82 14.43 -4.06
C SER A 66 37.04 15.21 -3.60
N GLY A 67 37.03 15.72 -2.36
CA GLY A 67 38.19 16.36 -1.75
C GLY A 67 39.36 15.39 -1.54
N MET A 68 39.08 14.17 -1.08
CA MET A 68 40.10 13.12 -0.91
C MET A 68 40.68 12.63 -2.24
N VAL A 69 39.84 12.42 -3.26
CA VAL A 69 40.29 12.00 -4.60
C VAL A 69 41.06 13.13 -5.29
N GLY A 70 40.59 14.38 -5.18
CA GLY A 70 41.29 15.55 -5.70
C GLY A 70 42.67 15.75 -5.05
N ALA A 71 42.77 15.56 -3.72
CA ALA A 71 44.03 15.61 -2.98
C ALA A 71 45.01 14.48 -3.36
N ALA A 72 44.51 13.34 -3.85
CA ALA A 72 45.34 12.23 -4.32
C ALA A 72 45.86 12.43 -5.75
N GLN A 73 45.15 13.20 -6.59
CA GLN A 73 45.54 13.46 -7.98
C GLN A 73 46.43 14.70 -8.15
N TRP A 74 46.43 15.63 -7.18
CA TRP A 74 47.33 16.78 -7.16
C TRP A 74 48.36 16.60 -6.04
N PRO A 75 49.66 16.35 -6.34
CA PRO A 75 50.67 16.15 -5.31
C PRO A 75 51.01 17.50 -4.69
N ILE A 76 50.19 17.97 -3.74
CA ILE A 76 50.52 19.11 -2.91
C ILE A 76 51.71 18.69 -2.04
N PRO A 77 52.83 19.45 -2.03
CA PRO A 77 54.01 19.06 -1.27
C PRO A 77 53.66 18.90 0.21
N SER A 78 53.75 17.66 0.69
CA SER A 78 53.33 17.16 2.00
C SER A 78 54.04 17.81 3.21
N ARG A 79 54.92 18.79 2.97
CA ARG A 79 55.61 19.60 3.98
C ARG A 79 54.81 20.84 4.42
N MET A 80 53.75 21.22 3.72
CA MET A 80 52.91 22.38 4.09
C MET A 80 51.58 22.00 4.75
N LEU A 81 51.23 20.71 4.82
CA LEU A 81 49.99 20.25 5.46
C LEU A 81 50.31 19.39 6.69
N PRO A 82 49.89 19.79 7.91
CA PRO A 82 50.21 19.07 9.14
C PRO A 82 49.62 17.65 9.13
N ARG A 83 50.45 16.67 9.48
CA ARG A 83 50.04 15.27 9.68
C ARG A 83 48.93 15.21 10.75
N SER A 84 47.79 14.62 10.37
CA SER A 84 46.54 14.48 11.13
C SER A 84 45.94 15.78 11.67
N GLN A 85 45.20 16.50 10.83
CA GLN A 85 44.35 17.58 11.34
C GLN A 85 42.95 17.06 11.69
N PRO A 86 42.49 17.13 12.95
CA PRO A 86 41.07 16.96 13.31
C PRO A 86 40.14 17.92 12.54
N VAL A 87 40.71 18.95 11.90
CA VAL A 87 40.04 19.87 10.95
C VAL A 87 39.42 19.14 9.76
N ALA A 88 40.01 18.05 9.27
CA ALA A 88 39.45 17.26 8.16
C ALA A 88 38.16 16.52 8.55
N LEU A 89 37.98 16.21 9.85
CA LEU A 89 36.74 15.66 10.39
C LEU A 89 35.77 16.76 10.85
N LEU A 90 36.27 17.95 11.19
CA LEU A 90 35.44 19.10 11.58
C LEU A 90 34.51 19.54 10.46
N MET A 91 34.96 19.57 9.20
CA MET A 91 34.09 19.98 8.08
C MET A 91 32.89 19.04 7.85
N PRO A 92 33.04 17.70 7.76
CA PRO A 92 31.89 16.80 7.65
C PRO A 92 31.05 16.77 8.93
N ILE A 93 31.65 16.91 10.12
CA ILE A 93 30.89 17.02 11.39
C ILE A 93 30.08 18.33 11.42
N LEU A 94 30.64 19.45 10.98
CA LEU A 94 29.96 20.73 10.91
C LEU A 94 28.84 20.70 9.86
N ALA A 95 29.07 20.08 8.69
CA ALA A 95 28.03 19.87 7.69
C ALA A 95 26.91 18.94 8.21
N LEU A 96 27.25 17.88 8.96
CA LEU A 96 26.26 17.02 9.62
C LEU A 96 25.52 17.79 10.73
N ALA A 97 26.22 18.60 11.52
CA ALA A 97 25.63 19.43 12.55
C ALA A 97 24.67 20.47 11.97
N ILE A 98 25.02 21.12 10.85
CA ILE A 98 24.14 22.07 10.15
C ILE A 98 22.90 21.37 9.57
N THR A 99 23.06 20.17 9.00
CA THR A 99 21.92 19.40 8.48
C THR A 99 20.98 18.92 9.60
N LEU A 100 21.52 18.48 10.74
CA LEU A 100 20.76 18.11 11.94
C LEU A 100 20.19 19.32 12.71
N TRP A 101 20.83 20.49 12.59
CA TRP A 101 20.33 21.76 13.12
C TRP A 101 19.10 22.23 12.34
N HIS A 102 19.10 22.08 11.02
CA HIS A 102 17.98 22.46 10.17
C HIS A 102 16.72 21.61 10.44
N ALA A 103 16.87 20.33 10.76
CA ALA A 103 15.78 19.50 11.22
C ALA A 103 16.30 18.34 12.11
N PRO A 104 15.68 18.09 13.28
CA PRO A 104 16.08 16.99 14.15
C PRO A 104 15.53 15.67 13.61
N TYR A 105 16.06 15.19 12.47
CA TYR A 105 15.61 13.96 11.80
C TYR A 105 15.51 12.73 12.71
N PRO A 106 16.45 12.47 13.66
CA PRO A 106 16.29 11.36 14.60
C PRO A 106 15.04 11.48 15.46
N TRP A 107 14.73 12.70 15.92
CA TRP A 107 13.53 12.97 16.71
C TRP A 107 12.26 12.83 15.86
N LEU A 108 12.25 13.38 14.64
CA LEU A 108 11.13 13.22 13.70
C LEU A 108 10.88 11.74 13.35
N GLY A 109 11.96 10.97 13.14
CA GLY A 109 11.89 9.53 12.92
C GLY A 109 11.30 8.79 14.12
N TRP A 110 11.71 9.16 15.34
CA TRP A 110 11.14 8.60 16.56
C TRP A 110 9.66 8.94 16.74
N GLN A 111 9.27 10.18 16.49
CA GLN A 111 7.87 10.61 16.53
C GLN A 111 7.02 9.85 15.52
N LEU A 112 7.52 9.69 14.29
CA LEU A 112 6.85 8.92 13.24
C LEU A 112 6.69 7.45 13.64
N ALA A 113 7.77 6.81 14.13
CA ALA A 113 7.73 5.43 14.59
C ALA A 113 6.75 5.24 15.75
N ALA A 114 6.77 6.15 16.74
CA ALA A 114 5.84 6.11 17.88
C ALA A 114 4.38 6.28 17.43
N LYS A 115 4.09 7.17 16.48
CA LYS A 115 2.75 7.31 15.89
C LYS A 115 2.31 6.01 15.21
N HIS A 116 3.15 5.42 14.36
CA HIS A 116 2.79 4.20 13.64
C HIS A 116 2.63 2.99 14.57
N TRP A 117 3.37 2.96 15.68
CA TRP A 117 3.15 1.98 16.74
C TRP A 117 1.75 2.11 17.35
N LEU A 118 1.35 3.33 17.71
CA LEU A 118 0.01 3.62 18.25
C LEU A 118 -1.10 3.31 17.25
N LEU A 119 -0.91 3.64 15.96
CA LEU A 119 -1.86 3.28 14.91
C LEU A 119 -2.00 1.76 14.74
N ARG A 120 -0.90 1.00 14.85
CA ARG A 120 -0.95 -0.46 14.83
C ARG A 120 -1.70 -1.02 16.04
N GLN A 121 -1.48 -0.45 17.23
CA GLN A 121 -2.23 -0.83 18.42
C GLN A 121 -3.73 -0.55 18.26
N ALA A 122 -4.09 0.60 17.68
CA ALA A 122 -5.47 0.94 17.37
C ALA A 122 -6.08 -0.07 16.39
N GLU A 123 -5.38 -0.41 15.31
CA GLU A 123 -5.87 -1.41 14.34
C GLU A 123 -6.13 -2.77 14.99
N GLN A 124 -5.18 -3.26 15.78
CA GLN A 124 -5.34 -4.54 16.48
C GLN A 124 -6.49 -4.51 17.49
N ALA A 125 -6.76 -3.38 18.13
CA ALA A 125 -7.91 -3.23 19.01
C ALA A 125 -9.23 -3.24 18.23
N LEU A 126 -9.28 -2.54 17.08
CA LEU A 126 -10.43 -2.55 16.17
C LEU A 126 -10.73 -3.97 15.65
N GLU A 127 -9.70 -4.74 15.26
CA GLU A 127 -9.85 -6.13 14.82
C GLU A 127 -10.42 -7.05 15.92
N ARG A 128 -10.17 -6.72 17.19
CA ARG A 128 -10.72 -7.45 18.35
C ARG A 128 -12.08 -6.93 18.81
N GLY A 129 -12.60 -5.87 18.19
CA GLY A 129 -13.82 -5.21 18.63
C GLY A 129 -13.67 -4.39 19.93
N ASP A 130 -12.43 -4.10 20.36
CA ASP A 130 -12.16 -3.29 21.55
C ASP A 130 -12.08 -1.80 21.18
N SER A 131 -13.25 -1.16 21.12
CA SER A 131 -13.38 0.26 20.78
C SER A 131 -12.64 1.17 21.76
N ARG A 132 -12.65 0.86 23.06
CA ARG A 132 -11.99 1.68 24.09
C ARG A 132 -10.48 1.74 23.90
N THR A 133 -9.84 0.58 23.72
CA THR A 133 -8.39 0.54 23.47
C THR A 133 -8.05 1.18 22.13
N ALA A 134 -8.89 1.00 21.10
CA ALA A 134 -8.70 1.64 19.81
C ALA A 134 -8.74 3.17 19.91
N ILE A 135 -9.72 3.73 20.62
CA ILE A 135 -9.87 5.18 20.85
C ILE A 135 -8.64 5.72 21.58
N ALA A 136 -8.23 5.08 22.68
CA ALA A 136 -7.10 5.54 23.47
C ALA A 136 -5.80 5.58 22.65
N ALA A 137 -5.52 4.53 21.87
CA ALA A 137 -4.35 4.47 21.01
C ALA A 137 -4.41 5.49 19.86
N ALA A 138 -5.56 5.64 19.22
CA ALA A 138 -5.76 6.59 18.13
C ALA A 138 -5.68 8.06 18.61
N GLN A 139 -6.23 8.38 19.78
CA GLN A 139 -6.08 9.71 20.40
C GLN A 139 -4.62 10.03 20.73
N GLN A 140 -3.86 9.07 21.26
CA GLN A 140 -2.43 9.26 21.48
C GLN A 140 -1.67 9.45 20.17
N ALA A 141 -2.03 8.72 19.11
CA ALA A 141 -1.44 8.93 17.78
C ALA A 141 -1.73 10.35 17.26
N LEU A 142 -2.96 10.82 17.45
CA LEU A 142 -3.41 12.16 17.05
C LEU A 142 -2.75 13.27 17.89
N TYR A 143 -2.50 13.04 19.18
CA TYR A 143 -1.75 13.97 20.02
C TYR A 143 -0.30 14.15 19.53
N ARG A 144 0.31 13.08 19.00
CA ARG A 144 1.67 13.12 18.42
C ARG A 144 1.69 13.75 17.03
N ASP A 145 0.63 13.57 16.26
CA ASP A 145 0.48 14.09 14.91
C ASP A 145 -0.97 14.54 14.70
N GLN A 146 -1.21 15.83 14.93
CA GLN A 146 -2.53 16.44 14.82
C GLN A 146 -3.07 16.39 13.39
N GLN A 147 -2.23 16.15 12.37
CA GLN A 147 -2.63 16.01 10.97
C GLN A 147 -2.80 14.54 10.56
N SER A 148 -2.74 13.60 11.51
CA SER A 148 -2.90 12.18 11.19
C SER A 148 -4.32 11.87 10.72
N VAL A 149 -4.46 11.60 9.42
CA VAL A 149 -5.69 11.09 8.81
C VAL A 149 -6.01 9.69 9.32
N LEU A 150 -5.00 8.82 9.39
CA LEU A 150 -5.17 7.43 9.85
C LEU A 150 -5.65 7.35 11.31
N ALA A 151 -5.20 8.26 12.18
CA ALA A 151 -5.70 8.31 13.56
C ALA A 151 -7.19 8.68 13.60
N ARG A 152 -7.62 9.66 12.79
CA ARG A 152 -9.04 10.02 12.67
C ARG A 152 -9.88 8.90 12.07
N VAL A 153 -9.37 8.20 11.05
CA VAL A 153 -10.03 7.00 10.49
C VAL A 153 -10.17 5.91 11.56
N ALA A 154 -9.17 5.69 12.41
CA ALA A 154 -9.26 4.74 13.51
C ALA A 154 -10.31 5.16 14.56
N LEU A 155 -10.39 6.46 14.89
CA LEU A 155 -11.44 7.00 15.78
C LEU A 155 -12.83 6.84 15.19
N ALA A 156 -12.99 7.12 13.90
CA ALA A 156 -14.25 6.89 13.19
C ALA A 156 -14.68 5.43 13.25
N ARG A 157 -13.76 4.50 12.97
CA ARG A 157 -14.04 3.06 13.06
C ARG A 157 -14.37 2.59 14.47
N ALA A 158 -13.72 3.14 15.49
CA ALA A 158 -14.07 2.81 16.86
C ALA A 158 -15.49 3.30 17.23
N ALA A 159 -15.86 4.51 16.79
CA ALA A 159 -17.23 5.01 16.95
C ALA A 159 -18.26 4.14 16.21
N LEU A 160 -17.92 3.63 15.01
CA LEU A 160 -18.77 2.66 14.29
C LEU A 160 -18.94 1.34 15.05
N LEU A 161 -17.90 0.84 15.72
CA LEU A 161 -18.01 -0.35 16.60
C LEU A 161 -18.97 -0.12 17.77
N ASP A 162 -18.99 1.10 18.31
CA ASP A 162 -19.91 1.52 19.37
C ASP A 162 -21.32 1.87 18.86
N GLY A 163 -21.55 1.84 17.54
CA GLY A 163 -22.81 2.24 16.92
C GLY A 163 -23.04 3.75 16.83
N ASP A 164 -22.05 4.57 17.19
CA ASP A 164 -22.11 6.04 17.15
C ASP A 164 -21.73 6.56 15.75
N GLN A 165 -22.67 6.42 14.81
CA GLN A 165 -22.52 6.92 13.44
C GLN A 165 -22.28 8.44 13.35
N PRO A 166 -22.97 9.31 14.13
CA PRO A 166 -22.69 10.75 14.12
C PRO A 166 -21.24 11.09 14.48
N THR A 167 -20.68 10.48 15.52
CA THR A 167 -19.28 10.70 15.88
C THR A 167 -18.33 10.16 14.81
N ALA A 168 -18.66 9.02 14.20
CA ALA A 168 -17.88 8.49 13.09
C ALA A 168 -17.82 9.48 11.91
N LEU A 169 -18.96 10.03 11.49
CA LEU A 169 -19.03 11.04 10.43
C LEU A 169 -18.17 12.25 10.74
N ARG A 170 -18.26 12.80 11.96
CA ARG A 170 -17.45 13.97 12.35
C ARG A 170 -15.96 13.70 12.18
N TRP A 171 -15.47 12.53 12.62
CA TRP A 171 -14.07 12.18 12.46
C TRP A 171 -13.66 11.98 11.00
N LEU A 172 -14.55 11.45 10.16
CA LEU A 172 -14.32 11.29 8.73
C LEU A 172 -14.28 12.65 8.03
N ASP A 173 -15.19 13.57 8.36
CA ASP A 173 -15.22 14.91 7.80
C ASP A 173 -13.96 15.70 8.21
N GLU A 174 -13.52 15.58 9.46
CA GLU A 174 -12.23 16.15 9.90
C GLU A 174 -11.03 15.54 9.18
N ALA A 175 -11.05 14.24 8.92
CA ALA A 175 -10.00 13.55 8.17
C ALA A 175 -9.91 14.05 6.72
N ILE A 176 -11.07 14.22 6.07
CA ILE A 176 -11.18 14.78 4.72
C ILE A 176 -10.70 16.23 4.69
N ALA A 177 -11.07 17.05 5.69
CA ALA A 177 -10.62 18.44 5.77
C ALA A 177 -9.09 18.56 5.89
N VAL A 178 -8.44 17.63 6.58
CA VAL A 178 -6.97 17.60 6.73
C VAL A 178 -6.28 17.17 5.44
N LEU A 179 -6.76 16.12 4.78
CA LEU A 179 -6.20 15.64 3.52
C LEU A 179 -7.32 15.16 2.58
N PRO A 180 -7.84 16.04 1.71
CA PRO A 180 -8.95 15.72 0.82
C PRO A 180 -8.65 14.63 -0.21
N SER A 181 -7.38 14.29 -0.42
CA SER A 181 -6.96 13.27 -1.38
C SER A 181 -6.77 11.88 -0.76
N HIS A 182 -7.01 11.72 0.54
CA HIS A 182 -6.81 10.44 1.22
C HIS A 182 -8.03 9.52 1.05
N PRO A 183 -7.91 8.31 0.48
CA PRO A 183 -9.08 7.50 0.09
C PRO A 183 -9.90 6.94 1.26
N TYR A 184 -9.26 6.54 2.36
CA TYR A 184 -9.94 5.82 3.45
C TYR A 184 -11.13 6.54 4.10
N PRO A 185 -11.05 7.83 4.46
CA PRO A 185 -12.20 8.50 5.04
C PRO A 185 -13.37 8.60 4.05
N HIS A 186 -13.10 8.83 2.75
CA HIS A 186 -14.12 8.82 1.69
C HIS A 186 -14.77 7.45 1.53
N LEU A 187 -14.00 6.35 1.59
CA LEU A 187 -14.55 5.00 1.51
C LEU A 187 -15.51 4.68 2.67
N LEU A 188 -15.12 5.01 3.91
CA LEU A 188 -15.97 4.77 5.07
C LEU A 188 -17.19 5.69 5.10
N ARG A 189 -17.02 6.96 4.71
CA ARG A 189 -18.13 7.92 4.60
C ARG A 189 -19.12 7.47 3.53
N GLY A 190 -18.63 7.06 2.37
CA GLY A 190 -19.44 6.52 1.28
C GLY A 190 -20.18 5.24 1.69
N ASP A 191 -19.54 4.33 2.41
CA ASP A 191 -20.22 3.15 2.97
C ASP A 191 -21.31 3.52 3.98
N LEU A 192 -21.06 4.48 4.86
CA LEU A 192 -22.06 4.93 5.84
C LEU A 192 -23.25 5.63 5.16
N LEU A 193 -22.99 6.49 4.17
CA LEU A 193 -24.04 7.12 3.36
C LEU A 193 -24.87 6.09 2.60
N ARG A 194 -24.22 5.03 2.10
CA ARG A 194 -24.90 3.89 1.47
C ARG A 194 -25.82 3.20 2.47
N GLN A 195 -25.38 2.98 3.70
CA GLN A 195 -26.20 2.42 4.77
C GLN A 195 -27.41 3.31 5.11
N GLN A 196 -27.23 4.64 5.05
CA GLN A 196 -28.28 5.64 5.30
C GLN A 196 -29.25 5.82 4.12
N GLY A 197 -28.98 5.21 2.97
CA GLY A 197 -29.81 5.29 1.77
C GLY A 197 -29.48 6.46 0.83
N ASP A 198 -28.49 7.29 1.16
CA ASP A 198 -27.99 8.34 0.25
C ASP A 198 -27.03 7.73 -0.79
N LEU A 199 -27.62 7.00 -1.74
CA LEU A 199 -26.90 6.24 -2.75
C LEU A 199 -26.18 7.16 -3.78
N ILE A 200 -26.66 8.39 -3.97
CA ILE A 200 -26.06 9.33 -4.92
C ILE A 200 -24.73 9.83 -4.35
N THR A 201 -24.74 10.34 -3.11
CA THR A 201 -23.53 10.83 -2.45
C THR A 201 -22.57 9.67 -2.17
N ALA A 202 -23.08 8.52 -1.72
CA ALA A 202 -22.27 7.32 -1.51
C ALA A 202 -21.50 6.90 -2.76
N ARG A 203 -22.16 6.90 -3.93
CA ARG A 203 -21.52 6.56 -5.20
C ARG A 203 -20.40 7.55 -5.55
N ALA A 204 -20.63 8.85 -5.36
CA ALA A 204 -19.61 9.87 -5.62
C ALA A 204 -18.37 9.63 -4.74
N GLU A 205 -18.57 9.41 -3.44
CA GLU A 205 -17.51 9.13 -2.47
C GLU A 205 -16.70 7.87 -2.82
N LEU A 206 -17.38 6.76 -3.12
CA LEU A 206 -16.74 5.47 -3.40
C LEU A 206 -16.00 5.45 -4.74
N THR A 207 -16.41 6.27 -5.71
CA THR A 207 -15.77 6.30 -7.04
C THR A 207 -14.68 7.35 -7.17
N ALA A 208 -14.65 8.37 -6.31
CA ALA A 208 -13.69 9.48 -6.37
C ALA A 208 -12.23 9.03 -6.45
N PHE A 209 -11.88 7.92 -5.80
CA PHE A 209 -10.51 7.41 -5.70
C PHE A 209 -10.27 6.13 -6.50
N ALA A 210 -11.30 5.59 -7.14
CA ALA A 210 -11.24 4.29 -7.82
C ALA A 210 -10.19 4.25 -8.95
N THR A 211 -9.89 5.39 -9.58
CA THR A 211 -8.96 5.48 -10.72
C THR A 211 -7.58 6.03 -10.36
N THR A 212 -7.45 6.72 -9.23
CA THR A 212 -6.18 7.38 -8.82
C THR A 212 -5.40 6.58 -7.78
N SER A 213 -6.09 5.80 -6.93
CA SER A 213 -5.42 5.00 -5.92
C SER A 213 -4.71 3.79 -6.53
N ARG A 214 -3.49 3.53 -6.07
CA ARG A 214 -2.74 2.29 -6.37
C ARG A 214 -3.01 1.17 -5.37
N GLU A 215 -3.71 1.48 -4.28
CA GLU A 215 -4.04 0.51 -3.23
C GLU A 215 -5.27 -0.31 -3.62
N ASP A 216 -5.38 -1.53 -3.08
CA ASP A 216 -6.57 -2.35 -3.22
C ASP A 216 -7.68 -1.86 -2.27
N LEU A 217 -8.32 -0.75 -2.67
CA LEU A 217 -9.40 -0.13 -1.92
C LEU A 217 -10.62 -1.05 -1.77
N ALA A 218 -10.83 -1.98 -2.72
CA ALA A 218 -11.93 -2.94 -2.65
C ALA A 218 -11.72 -3.91 -1.50
N THR A 219 -10.52 -4.49 -1.37
CA THR A 219 -10.17 -5.35 -0.24
C THR A 219 -10.14 -4.59 1.08
N TRP A 220 -9.60 -3.36 1.08
CA TRP A 220 -9.56 -2.55 2.30
C TRP A 220 -10.97 -2.29 2.86
N LEU A 221 -11.92 -1.90 2.00
CA LEU A 221 -13.30 -1.66 2.41
C LEU A 221 -14.06 -2.98 2.67
N TRP A 222 -13.76 -4.06 1.95
CA TRP A 222 -14.33 -5.40 2.22
C TRP A 222 -14.12 -5.81 3.68
N GLU A 223 -12.94 -5.56 4.23
CA GLU A 223 -12.62 -5.90 5.63
C GLU A 223 -13.28 -4.97 6.66
N ARG A 224 -13.70 -3.77 6.24
CA ARG A 224 -14.09 -2.66 7.15
C ARG A 224 -15.49 -2.11 6.89
N SER A 225 -16.25 -2.73 5.98
CA SER A 225 -17.60 -2.33 5.61
C SER A 225 -18.56 -2.51 6.79
N VAL A 226 -19.39 -1.50 7.04
CA VAL A 226 -20.50 -1.53 7.99
C VAL A 226 -21.84 -1.80 7.33
N THR A 227 -22.00 -1.46 6.04
CA THR A 227 -23.24 -1.79 5.32
C THR A 227 -23.37 -3.31 5.15
N PRO A 228 -24.52 -3.92 5.51
CA PRO A 228 -24.78 -5.32 5.21
C PRO A 228 -24.73 -5.59 3.69
N PRO A 229 -24.22 -6.76 3.25
CA PRO A 229 -24.19 -7.11 1.84
C PRO A 229 -25.59 -7.11 1.21
N PRO A 230 -25.77 -6.63 -0.02
CA PRO A 230 -27.08 -6.62 -0.67
C PRO A 230 -27.47 -8.04 -1.13
N THR A 231 -28.74 -8.22 -1.49
CA THR A 231 -29.24 -9.42 -2.20
C THR A 231 -29.00 -9.33 -3.71
N VAL A 232 -28.91 -8.10 -4.23
CA VAL A 232 -28.59 -7.78 -5.63
C VAL A 232 -27.34 -6.91 -5.65
N LEU A 233 -26.29 -7.37 -6.30
CA LEU A 233 -25.08 -6.60 -6.51
C LEU A 233 -24.90 -6.30 -8.00
N ASN A 234 -25.03 -5.03 -8.37
CA ASN A 234 -24.66 -4.54 -9.68
C ASN A 234 -23.18 -4.15 -9.65
N LEU A 235 -22.41 -4.64 -10.60
CA LEU A 235 -20.97 -4.36 -10.67
C LEU A 235 -20.70 -3.21 -11.62
N GLY A 236 -19.70 -2.40 -11.30
CA GLY A 236 -19.28 -1.25 -12.10
C GLY A 236 -20.23 -0.06 -12.03
N ASP A 237 -21.10 0.01 -11.02
CA ASP A 237 -21.96 1.16 -10.73
C ASP A 237 -21.41 2.06 -9.60
N GLY A 238 -20.26 1.71 -9.03
CA GLY A 238 -19.60 2.44 -7.95
C GLY A 238 -20.07 2.11 -6.54
N LEU A 239 -21.18 1.37 -6.37
CA LEU A 239 -21.71 0.95 -5.07
C LEU A 239 -21.30 -0.48 -4.70
N ASP A 240 -20.44 -1.10 -5.50
CA ASP A 240 -19.97 -2.47 -5.31
C ASP A 240 -18.72 -2.58 -4.43
N LEU A 241 -18.00 -1.48 -4.20
CA LEU A 241 -16.87 -1.45 -3.26
C LEU A 241 -17.33 -1.83 -1.84
N GLY A 242 -16.51 -2.61 -1.14
CA GLY A 242 -16.87 -3.23 0.14
C GLY A 242 -17.62 -4.57 0.01
N PHE A 243 -18.14 -4.87 -1.18
CA PHE A 243 -18.82 -6.15 -1.46
C PHE A 243 -18.09 -7.02 -2.49
N ILE A 244 -16.94 -6.56 -2.98
CA ILE A 244 -16.09 -7.28 -3.93
C ILE A 244 -14.62 -7.27 -3.52
N ARG A 245 -13.86 -8.26 -3.99
CA ARG A 245 -12.38 -8.27 -3.99
C ARG A 245 -11.83 -9.05 -5.18
N GLY A 246 -10.59 -8.80 -5.57
CA GLY A 246 -9.96 -9.45 -6.73
C GLY A 246 -10.57 -9.03 -8.09
N MET A 247 -11.24 -7.88 -8.15
CA MET A 247 -11.79 -7.31 -9.37
C MET A 247 -11.05 -6.02 -9.72
N HIS A 248 -10.87 -5.75 -11.00
CA HIS A 248 -10.28 -4.51 -11.47
C HIS A 248 -11.24 -3.34 -11.30
N GLN A 249 -10.67 -2.15 -11.13
CA GLN A 249 -11.43 -0.91 -11.22
C GLN A 249 -11.85 -0.68 -12.69
N PRO A 250 -13.10 -0.25 -12.95
CA PRO A 250 -13.55 0.08 -14.29
C PRO A 250 -12.67 1.17 -14.88
N ALA A 251 -12.22 0.97 -16.13
CA ALA A 251 -11.63 2.04 -16.91
C ALA A 251 -12.70 3.06 -17.34
N ALA A 252 -12.29 4.23 -17.84
CA ALA A 252 -13.20 5.33 -18.18
C ALA A 252 -14.30 4.96 -19.19
N ASN A 253 -14.08 3.93 -20.02
CA ASN A 253 -15.01 3.40 -21.01
C ASN A 253 -15.75 2.12 -20.56
N GLU A 254 -15.58 1.70 -19.32
CA GLU A 254 -16.18 0.49 -18.76
C GLU A 254 -17.29 0.87 -17.77
N HIS A 255 -18.53 0.49 -18.07
CA HIS A 255 -19.70 0.83 -17.25
C HIS A 255 -20.64 -0.36 -17.06
N GLY A 256 -21.12 -0.54 -15.83
CA GLY A 256 -22.11 -1.57 -15.50
C GLY A 256 -21.58 -3.00 -15.61
N TRP A 257 -20.27 -3.18 -15.40
CA TRP A 257 -19.62 -4.47 -15.16
C TRP A 257 -18.18 -4.26 -14.64
N ARG A 258 -17.54 -5.34 -14.17
CA ARG A 258 -16.12 -5.39 -13.79
C ARG A 258 -15.40 -6.60 -14.35
N TRP A 259 -14.10 -6.45 -14.58
CA TRP A 259 -13.19 -7.57 -14.87
C TRP A 259 -12.73 -8.26 -13.59
N THR A 260 -12.69 -9.59 -13.58
CA THR A 260 -11.99 -10.35 -12.53
C THR A 260 -10.47 -10.36 -12.78
N GLY A 261 -9.67 -10.50 -11.73
CA GLY A 261 -8.19 -10.62 -11.79
C GLY A 261 -7.67 -12.05 -11.95
N GLY A 262 -8.52 -12.99 -12.35
CA GLY A 262 -8.26 -14.44 -12.36
C GLY A 262 -8.80 -15.17 -11.13
N TRP A 263 -8.91 -14.44 -10.02
CA TRP A 263 -9.70 -14.79 -8.85
C TRP A 263 -10.44 -13.54 -8.40
N ALA A 264 -11.71 -13.68 -8.05
CA ALA A 264 -12.52 -12.61 -7.48
C ALA A 264 -13.49 -13.19 -6.45
N GLN A 265 -13.94 -12.35 -5.52
CA GLN A 265 -15.02 -12.70 -4.62
C GLN A 265 -16.08 -11.63 -4.54
N VAL A 266 -17.29 -12.08 -4.29
CA VAL A 266 -18.47 -11.26 -4.06
C VAL A 266 -19.15 -11.74 -2.79
N ARG A 267 -19.60 -10.82 -1.94
CA ARG A 267 -20.42 -11.15 -0.76
C ARG A 267 -21.85 -10.67 -0.96
N LEU A 268 -22.81 -11.50 -0.57
CA LEU A 268 -24.25 -11.22 -0.69
C LEU A 268 -24.97 -11.72 0.55
N THR A 269 -26.13 -11.11 0.81
CA THR A 269 -27.07 -11.63 1.80
C THR A 269 -28.05 -12.56 1.11
N VAL A 270 -28.23 -13.75 1.67
CA VAL A 270 -29.20 -14.73 1.22
C VAL A 270 -30.42 -14.65 2.13
N PRO A 271 -31.59 -14.20 1.63
CA PRO A 271 -32.81 -14.20 2.41
C PRO A 271 -33.37 -15.62 2.61
N THR A 272 -34.27 -15.76 3.58
CA THR A 272 -35.00 -17.00 3.81
C THR A 272 -35.79 -17.38 2.55
N GLY A 273 -35.70 -18.65 2.13
CA GLY A 273 -36.42 -19.16 0.96
C GLY A 273 -35.76 -18.91 -0.39
N ALA A 274 -34.60 -18.24 -0.46
CA ALA A 274 -33.83 -18.14 -1.69
C ALA A 274 -33.33 -19.52 -2.16
N GLU A 275 -33.52 -19.82 -3.45
CA GLU A 275 -33.21 -21.12 -4.03
C GLU A 275 -31.98 -21.07 -4.94
N THR A 276 -31.64 -19.89 -5.47
CA THR A 276 -30.58 -19.79 -6.45
C THR A 276 -29.75 -18.51 -6.33
N ILE A 277 -28.52 -18.58 -6.82
CA ILE A 277 -27.71 -17.39 -7.09
C ILE A 277 -27.44 -17.35 -8.59
N ALA A 278 -27.80 -16.23 -9.21
CA ALA A 278 -27.61 -16.00 -10.63
C ALA A 278 -26.51 -14.96 -10.87
N LEU A 279 -25.53 -15.31 -11.70
CA LEU A 279 -24.42 -14.45 -12.11
C LEU A 279 -24.54 -14.12 -13.59
N THR A 280 -24.59 -12.84 -13.94
CA THR A 280 -24.53 -12.38 -15.33
C THR A 280 -23.08 -12.15 -15.72
N VAL A 281 -22.55 -13.01 -16.60
CA VAL A 281 -21.14 -13.06 -16.95
C VAL A 281 -20.92 -13.17 -18.46
N ARG A 282 -19.74 -12.75 -18.94
CA ARG A 282 -19.25 -13.07 -20.29
C ARG A 282 -17.72 -13.20 -20.30
N SER A 283 -17.17 -13.87 -21.31
CA SER A 283 -15.72 -14.01 -21.51
C SER A 283 -15.06 -12.64 -21.68
N GLY A 284 -15.66 -11.79 -22.52
CA GLY A 284 -15.13 -10.46 -22.86
C GLY A 284 -13.82 -10.48 -23.66
N ARG A 285 -13.28 -11.67 -23.99
CA ARG A 285 -12.04 -11.78 -24.74
C ARG A 285 -12.19 -11.24 -26.17
N PRO A 286 -11.18 -10.53 -26.71
CA PRO A 286 -11.22 -10.01 -28.07
C PRO A 286 -11.38 -11.08 -29.17
N ASP A 287 -10.92 -12.31 -28.91
CA ASP A 287 -11.05 -13.44 -29.84
C ASP A 287 -12.43 -14.11 -29.83
N GLY A 288 -13.34 -13.68 -28.96
CA GLY A 288 -14.67 -14.27 -28.79
C GLY A 288 -14.66 -15.71 -28.25
N LYS A 289 -13.50 -16.25 -27.85
CA LYS A 289 -13.41 -17.65 -27.43
C LYS A 289 -14.08 -17.86 -26.07
N PRO A 290 -14.78 -19.00 -25.91
CA PRO A 290 -15.36 -19.35 -24.63
C PRO A 290 -14.26 -19.65 -23.60
N VAL A 291 -14.54 -19.31 -22.34
CA VAL A 291 -13.63 -19.49 -21.21
C VAL A 291 -14.30 -20.36 -20.17
N ARG A 292 -13.57 -21.39 -19.71
CA ARG A 292 -14.00 -22.16 -18.55
C ARG A 292 -13.71 -21.37 -17.28
N MET A 293 -14.73 -21.14 -16.48
CA MET A 293 -14.62 -20.54 -15.15
C MET A 293 -15.19 -21.47 -14.09
N TRP A 294 -14.83 -21.22 -12.84
CA TRP A 294 -15.30 -21.98 -11.69
C TRP A 294 -15.87 -21.04 -10.65
N ILE A 295 -17.00 -21.44 -10.09
CA ILE A 295 -17.62 -20.73 -8.97
C ILE A 295 -17.53 -21.62 -7.73
N THR A 296 -16.94 -21.10 -6.66
CA THR A 296 -16.75 -21.82 -5.40
C THR A 296 -17.43 -21.08 -4.25
N PHE A 297 -18.20 -21.80 -3.45
CA PHE A 297 -18.81 -21.26 -2.23
C PHE A 297 -17.97 -21.53 -0.98
N THR A 298 -18.34 -20.92 0.13
CA THR A 298 -17.71 -21.13 1.45
C THR A 298 -17.70 -22.57 1.91
N ASN A 299 -18.59 -23.43 1.41
CA ASN A 299 -18.61 -24.87 1.70
C ASN A 299 -17.61 -25.69 0.85
N GLY A 300 -16.84 -25.04 -0.03
CA GLY A 300 -15.87 -25.71 -0.91
C GLY A 300 -16.48 -26.33 -2.18
N ALA A 301 -17.81 -26.29 -2.37
CA ALA A 301 -18.44 -26.79 -3.59
C ALA A 301 -18.03 -25.93 -4.79
N GLN A 302 -17.56 -26.57 -5.85
CA GLN A 302 -17.05 -25.93 -7.06
C GLN A 302 -17.90 -26.28 -8.27
N TYR A 303 -18.43 -25.27 -8.95
CA TYR A 303 -19.31 -25.41 -10.11
C TYR A 303 -18.58 -24.90 -11.36
N PRO A 304 -18.26 -25.78 -12.34
CA PRO A 304 -17.62 -25.36 -13.58
C PRO A 304 -18.66 -24.83 -14.58
N PHE A 305 -18.33 -23.72 -15.25
CA PHE A 305 -19.13 -23.13 -16.32
C PHE A 305 -18.26 -22.76 -17.52
N VAL A 306 -18.83 -22.83 -18.72
CA VAL A 306 -18.18 -22.35 -19.95
C VAL A 306 -18.90 -21.10 -20.40
N VAL A 307 -18.19 -19.98 -20.42
CA VAL A 307 -18.76 -18.66 -20.69
C VAL A 307 -18.25 -18.16 -22.03
N GLY A 308 -19.18 -17.92 -22.96
CA GLY A 308 -18.95 -17.40 -24.31
C GLY A 308 -18.76 -15.88 -24.40
N ALA A 309 -18.74 -15.35 -25.62
CA ALA A 309 -18.56 -13.92 -25.91
C ALA A 309 -19.71 -13.04 -25.40
N ASP A 310 -20.94 -13.56 -25.48
CA ASP A 310 -22.15 -12.85 -25.08
C ASP A 310 -22.46 -12.98 -23.58
N TRP A 311 -23.24 -12.01 -23.09
CA TRP A 311 -23.77 -12.03 -21.73
C TRP A 311 -24.67 -13.23 -21.53
N GLN A 312 -24.35 -14.04 -20.52
CA GLN A 312 -25.16 -15.17 -20.11
C GLN A 312 -25.38 -15.16 -18.61
N THR A 313 -26.53 -15.70 -18.19
CA THR A 313 -26.85 -15.86 -16.78
C THR A 313 -26.55 -17.29 -16.38
N VAL A 314 -25.61 -17.43 -15.45
CA VAL A 314 -25.27 -18.70 -14.83
C VAL A 314 -26.01 -18.81 -13.51
N THR A 315 -26.83 -19.84 -13.35
CA THR A 315 -27.62 -20.09 -12.14
C THR A 315 -27.01 -21.23 -11.36
N ILE A 316 -26.89 -21.05 -10.04
CA ILE A 316 -26.34 -22.05 -9.15
C ILE A 316 -27.36 -22.34 -8.05
N PRO A 317 -27.68 -23.63 -7.81
CA PRO A 317 -28.58 -23.98 -6.72
C PRO A 317 -27.98 -23.57 -5.38
N LEU A 318 -28.82 -23.00 -4.54
CA LEU A 318 -28.52 -22.62 -3.18
C LEU A 318 -29.53 -23.31 -2.25
N VAL A 319 -29.04 -23.87 -1.15
CA VAL A 319 -29.91 -24.31 -0.07
C VAL A 319 -29.96 -23.17 0.95
N SER A 320 -31.03 -22.38 0.95
CA SER A 320 -31.30 -21.44 2.04
C SER A 320 -31.76 -22.20 3.29
N ARG A 321 -31.43 -21.66 4.46
CA ARG A 321 -31.80 -22.21 5.77
C ARG A 321 -32.79 -21.24 6.44
N ASP A 322 -33.29 -21.59 7.62
CA ASP A 322 -34.30 -20.81 8.35
C ASP A 322 -33.88 -19.36 8.71
N GLN A 323 -32.60 -19.01 8.55
CA GLN A 323 -32.08 -17.68 8.88
C GLN A 323 -31.30 -17.06 7.70
N PRO A 324 -31.43 -15.74 7.48
CA PRO A 324 -30.61 -15.02 6.52
C PRO A 324 -29.13 -15.19 6.82
N ARG A 325 -28.32 -15.40 5.77
CA ARG A 325 -26.88 -15.57 5.93
C ARG A 325 -26.10 -14.83 4.86
N THR A 326 -24.92 -14.37 5.23
CA THR A 326 -23.94 -13.87 4.27
C THR A 326 -23.27 -15.04 3.56
N VAL A 327 -23.25 -15.02 2.24
CA VAL A 327 -22.53 -15.98 1.41
C VAL A 327 -21.44 -15.26 0.63
N VAL A 328 -20.27 -15.88 0.58
CA VAL A 328 -19.15 -15.44 -0.26
C VAL A 328 -19.06 -16.36 -1.47
N VAL A 329 -19.18 -15.76 -2.65
CA VAL A 329 -19.07 -16.42 -3.96
C VAL A 329 -17.68 -16.12 -4.51
N SER A 330 -16.87 -17.15 -4.72
CA SER A 330 -15.56 -17.04 -5.35
C SER A 330 -15.65 -17.39 -6.82
N ILE A 331 -15.06 -16.57 -7.68
CA ILE A 331 -15.02 -16.73 -9.13
C ILE A 331 -13.56 -16.91 -9.52
N THR A 332 -13.22 -18.03 -10.14
CA THR A 332 -11.88 -18.32 -10.64
C THR A 332 -11.94 -18.51 -12.14
N SER A 333 -11.04 -17.87 -12.89
CA SER A 333 -11.03 -17.94 -14.35
C SER A 333 -9.62 -17.75 -14.93
N PRO A 334 -9.28 -18.39 -16.06
CA PRO A 334 -8.07 -18.08 -16.81
C PRO A 334 -8.06 -16.63 -17.29
N THR A 335 -6.91 -15.97 -17.11
CA THR A 335 -6.71 -14.57 -17.48
C THR A 335 -5.98 -14.41 -18.80
N PHE A 336 -6.05 -13.23 -19.39
CA PHE A 336 -5.22 -12.81 -20.52
C PHE A 336 -4.72 -11.37 -20.31
N TRP A 337 -3.75 -10.97 -21.13
CA TRP A 337 -3.31 -9.58 -21.23
C TRP A 337 -3.90 -8.99 -22.52
N PRO A 338 -4.54 -7.81 -22.49
CA PRO A 338 -5.03 -7.16 -23.71
C PRO A 338 -3.97 -7.03 -24.79
N ARG A 339 -2.71 -6.78 -24.39
CA ARG A 339 -1.55 -6.71 -25.28
C ARG A 339 -1.21 -7.99 -26.03
N THR A 340 -1.72 -9.14 -25.60
CA THR A 340 -1.59 -10.41 -26.35
C THR A 340 -2.45 -10.39 -27.62
N TYR A 341 -3.54 -9.63 -27.64
CA TYR A 341 -4.44 -9.52 -28.79
C TYR A 341 -4.18 -8.24 -29.61
N ASP A 342 -3.89 -7.13 -28.93
CA ASP A 342 -3.55 -5.86 -29.55
C ASP A 342 -2.26 -5.30 -28.90
N PRO A 343 -1.10 -5.43 -29.56
CA PRO A 343 0.17 -4.93 -29.03
C PRO A 343 0.18 -3.43 -28.70
N ALA A 344 -0.69 -2.63 -29.32
CA ALA A 344 -0.81 -1.19 -29.06
C ALA A 344 -1.70 -0.88 -27.84
N SER A 345 -2.36 -1.88 -27.24
CA SER A 345 -3.28 -1.68 -26.13
C SER A 345 -2.57 -1.03 -24.92
N PRO A 346 -3.07 0.12 -24.42
CA PRO A 346 -2.51 0.76 -23.23
C PRO A 346 -2.86 -0.01 -21.95
N ASP A 347 -3.82 -0.94 -22.00
CA ASP A 347 -4.32 -1.68 -20.83
C ASP A 347 -3.31 -2.74 -20.36
N GLY A 348 -2.68 -2.45 -19.22
CA GLY A 348 -1.75 -3.33 -18.53
C GLY A 348 -2.40 -4.21 -17.47
N ARG A 349 -3.73 -4.35 -17.45
CA ARG A 349 -4.41 -5.23 -16.48
C ARG A 349 -4.39 -6.68 -16.95
N ARG A 350 -4.30 -7.61 -16.00
CA ARG A 350 -4.47 -9.04 -16.24
C ARG A 350 -5.95 -9.40 -16.08
N LEU A 351 -6.66 -9.56 -17.19
CA LEU A 351 -8.13 -9.63 -17.25
C LEU A 351 -8.63 -11.07 -17.29
N GLY A 352 -9.61 -11.40 -16.45
CA GLY A 352 -10.28 -12.69 -16.39
C GLY A 352 -11.56 -12.70 -17.22
N VAL A 353 -12.71 -12.78 -16.55
CA VAL A 353 -14.06 -12.68 -17.14
C VAL A 353 -14.73 -11.38 -16.72
N GLN A 354 -15.73 -10.94 -17.49
CA GLN A 354 -16.55 -9.79 -17.14
C GLN A 354 -17.77 -10.25 -16.36
N VAL A 355 -18.05 -9.57 -15.25
CA VAL A 355 -19.21 -9.82 -14.39
C VAL A 355 -20.01 -8.53 -14.30
N ARG A 356 -21.31 -8.60 -14.61
CA ARG A 356 -22.22 -7.46 -14.59
C ARG A 356 -23.05 -7.41 -13.32
N GLN A 357 -23.59 -8.55 -12.91
CA GLN A 357 -24.54 -8.61 -11.81
C GLN A 357 -24.45 -9.96 -11.12
N VAL A 358 -24.61 -9.94 -9.81
CA VAL A 358 -24.86 -11.14 -9.01
C VAL A 358 -26.13 -10.92 -8.19
N VAL A 359 -27.10 -11.82 -8.33
CA VAL A 359 -28.40 -11.73 -7.65
C VAL A 359 -28.73 -13.02 -6.94
N VAL A 360 -29.23 -12.91 -5.72
CA VAL A 360 -29.87 -14.00 -4.99
C VAL A 360 -31.35 -14.01 -5.33
N ARG A 361 -31.88 -15.16 -5.72
CA ARG A 361 -33.28 -15.37 -6.10
C ARG A 361 -33.93 -16.46 -5.26
#